data_AF-B0E4L4-F1
#
_entry.id   AF-B0E4L4-F1
#
_cell.length_a   1.000
_cell.length_b   1.000
_cell.length_c   1.000
_cell.angle_alpha   90.00
_cell.angle_beta   90.00
_cell.angle_gamma   90.00
#
_symmetry.space_group_name_H-M   'P 1'
#
loop_
_entity.id
_entity.type
_entity.pdbx_description
1 polymer ?
#
loop_
_entity_poly.entity_id
_entity_poly.type
_entity_poly.pdbx_seq_one_letter_code
_entity_poly.pdbx_strand_id
1 'polypeptide(L)'
;MMSGVRSSSTTPTTTTTAMSGHLVHPNAELLQSATKGFNLLFSNNLVGARQDFAANEDPFHILGQGVCAFLEAALGMESGLMAEASRMLALSEAGTRKQMKAPKKKYNTRFPQGLEWEILNADVVVLLGMTHALRCVNGTR
;
A
#
# COMPACT_ATOMS: atom_id res chain seq x y z
N MET A 1 -11.46 -77.30 -3.71
CA MET A 1 -12.72 -76.65 -4.16
C MET A 1 -13.17 -75.71 -3.05
N MET A 2 -12.95 -74.40 -3.19
CA MET A 2 -13.36 -73.37 -2.20
C MET A 2 -14.34 -72.41 -2.90
N SER A 3 -15.59 -72.42 -2.45
CA SER A 3 -16.54 -71.29 -2.54
C SER A 3 -16.45 -70.55 -1.20
N GLY A 4 -16.60 -69.24 -1.03
CA GLY A 4 -16.97 -68.12 -1.87
C GLY A 4 -17.40 -67.02 -0.89
N VAL A 5 -16.77 -65.84 -0.92
CA VAL A 5 -17.21 -64.65 -0.18
C VAL A 5 -16.97 -63.44 -1.09
N ARG A 6 -18.04 -62.75 -1.49
CA ARG A 6 -17.98 -61.46 -2.17
C ARG A 6 -17.95 -60.35 -1.12
N SER A 7 -16.85 -59.60 -1.07
CA SER A 7 -16.76 -58.35 -0.32
C SER A 7 -16.87 -57.17 -1.29
N SER A 8 -17.90 -56.35 -1.10
CA SER A 8 -18.10 -55.08 -1.79
C SER A 8 -17.19 -54.01 -1.18
N SER A 9 -16.16 -53.59 -1.91
CA SER A 9 -15.31 -52.45 -1.57
C SER A 9 -15.85 -51.17 -2.23
N THR A 10 -16.44 -50.28 -1.43
CA THR A 10 -16.65 -48.88 -1.81
C THR A 10 -15.32 -48.14 -1.73
N THR A 11 -14.77 -47.76 -2.87
CA THR A 11 -13.63 -46.84 -2.98
C THR A 11 -14.08 -45.42 -2.63
N PRO A 12 -13.43 -44.71 -1.69
CA PRO A 12 -13.58 -43.26 -1.61
C PRO A 12 -12.82 -42.64 -2.78
N THR A 13 -13.56 -41.98 -3.68
CA THR A 13 -12.99 -41.12 -4.71
C THR A 13 -12.33 -39.93 -4.03
N THR A 14 -11.02 -40.02 -3.82
CA THR A 14 -10.19 -38.85 -3.53
C THR A 14 -10.15 -38.01 -4.79
N THR A 15 -11.10 -37.08 -4.93
CA THR A 15 -11.02 -35.99 -5.88
C THR A 15 -9.79 -35.16 -5.50
N THR A 16 -8.70 -35.38 -6.22
CA THR A 16 -7.54 -34.51 -6.27
C THR A 16 -7.99 -33.14 -6.75
N THR A 17 -8.40 -32.28 -5.80
CA THR A 17 -8.52 -30.85 -6.01
C THR A 17 -7.14 -30.32 -6.34
N ALA A 18 -6.89 -30.10 -7.63
CA ALA A 18 -5.72 -29.38 -8.09
C ALA A 18 -5.62 -28.07 -7.32
N MET A 19 -4.49 -27.87 -6.62
CA MET A 19 -4.13 -26.62 -5.98
C MET A 19 -4.16 -25.50 -7.02
N SER A 20 -5.25 -24.73 -7.05
CA SER A 20 -5.33 -23.49 -7.80
C SER A 20 -4.28 -22.56 -7.21
N GLY A 21 -3.19 -22.30 -7.95
CA GLY A 21 -2.18 -21.32 -7.56
C GLY A 21 -2.88 -19.98 -7.33
N HIS A 22 -3.04 -19.60 -6.06
CA HIS A 22 -3.79 -18.43 -5.68
C HIS A 22 -3.06 -17.20 -6.23
N LEU A 23 -3.59 -16.62 -7.31
CA LEU A 23 -3.06 -15.41 -7.95
C LEU A 23 -3.40 -14.18 -7.08
N VAL A 24 -2.73 -14.07 -5.93
CA VAL A 24 -2.86 -12.96 -4.97
C VAL A 24 -2.30 -11.69 -5.59
N HIS A 25 -2.91 -10.55 -5.26
CA HIS A 25 -2.39 -9.24 -5.65
C HIS A 25 -0.97 -9.05 -5.09
N PRO A 26 0.04 -8.72 -5.92
CA PRO A 26 1.45 -8.73 -5.52
C PRO A 26 1.78 -7.73 -4.40
N ASN A 27 0.96 -6.68 -4.28
CA ASN A 27 1.13 -5.62 -3.28
C ASN A 27 0.09 -5.68 -2.14
N ALA A 28 -0.68 -6.77 -2.03
CA ALA A 28 -1.76 -6.87 -1.03
C ALA A 28 -1.27 -6.63 0.40
N GLU A 29 -0.16 -7.28 0.77
CA GLU A 29 0.39 -7.19 2.13
C GLU A 29 0.92 -5.79 2.43
N LEU A 30 1.59 -5.14 1.45
CA LEU A 30 2.09 -3.77 1.60
C LEU A 30 0.93 -2.77 1.77
N LEU A 31 -0.13 -2.90 0.96
CA LEU A 31 -1.33 -2.08 1.07
C LEU A 31 -2.02 -2.27 2.43
N GLN A 32 -2.19 -3.52 2.87
CA GLN A 32 -2.77 -3.82 4.18
C GLN A 32 -1.90 -3.28 5.32
N SER A 33 -0.58 -3.36 5.19
CA SER A 33 0.38 -2.79 6.15
C SER A 33 0.22 -1.27 6.23
N ALA A 34 0.34 -0.55 5.11
CA ALA A 34 0.20 0.91 5.09
C ALA A 34 -1.17 1.39 5.58
N THR A 35 -2.24 0.61 5.33
CA THR A 35 -3.59 0.93 5.81
C THR A 35 -3.66 1.02 7.34
N LYS A 36 -2.82 0.28 8.09
CA LYS A 36 -2.76 0.38 9.56
C LYS A 36 -2.29 1.76 10.00
N GLY A 37 -1.22 2.27 9.40
CA GLY A 37 -0.75 3.64 9.62
C GLY A 37 -1.81 4.69 9.28
N PHE A 38 -2.54 4.51 8.19
CA PHE A 38 -3.66 5.41 7.85
C PHE A 38 -4.82 5.33 8.84
N ASN A 39 -5.15 4.14 9.37
CA ASN A 39 -6.17 4.02 10.42
C ASN A 39 -5.77 4.78 11.70
N LEU A 40 -4.48 4.72 12.08
CA LEU A 40 -3.96 5.52 13.19
C LEU A 40 -4.06 7.02 12.89
N LEU A 41 -3.71 7.42 11.67
CA LEU A 41 -3.81 8.81 11.23
C LEU A 41 -5.25 9.34 11.31
N PHE A 42 -6.22 8.60 10.77
CA PHE A 42 -7.63 8.96 10.81
C PHE A 42 -8.25 8.89 12.21
N SER A 43 -7.61 8.16 13.13
CA SER A 43 -7.94 8.14 14.55
C SER A 43 -7.24 9.26 15.35
N ASN A 44 -6.68 10.26 14.66
CA ASN A 44 -5.93 11.38 15.23
C ASN A 44 -4.68 10.96 16.03
N ASN A 45 -4.11 9.78 15.74
CA ASN A 45 -2.87 9.29 16.34
C ASN A 45 -1.70 9.45 15.36
N LEU A 46 -1.24 10.70 15.19
CA LEU A 46 -0.12 11.06 14.30
C LEU A 46 1.19 10.37 14.69
N VAL A 47 1.50 10.30 15.99
CA VAL A 47 2.73 9.68 16.50
C VAL A 47 2.77 8.19 16.18
N GLY A 48 1.66 7.48 16.44
CA GLY A 48 1.52 6.07 16.10
C GLY A 48 1.57 5.83 14.59
N ALA A 49 0.90 6.68 13.80
CA ALA A 49 0.93 6.60 12.34
C ALA A 49 2.36 6.72 11.80
N ARG A 50 3.15 7.69 12.28
CA ARG A 50 4.56 7.84 11.89
C ARG A 50 5.39 6.60 12.21
N GLN A 51 5.21 6.00 13.39
CA GLN A 51 5.91 4.79 13.78
C GLN A 51 5.56 3.61 12.86
N ASP A 52 4.28 3.44 12.54
CA ASP A 52 3.82 2.37 11.66
C ASP A 52 4.32 2.56 10.22
N PHE A 53 4.27 3.79 9.70
CA PHE A 53 4.81 4.11 8.38
C PHE A 53 6.33 4.02 8.30
N ALA A 54 7.07 4.14 9.41
CA ALA A 54 8.51 3.94 9.45
C ALA A 54 8.95 2.47 9.32
N ALA A 55 8.02 1.52 9.38
CA ALA A 55 8.34 0.09 9.32
C ALA A 55 8.78 -0.38 7.93
N ASN A 56 8.44 0.35 6.85
CA ASN A 56 8.78 -0.02 5.48
C ASN A 56 9.17 1.20 4.62
N GLU A 57 9.97 0.96 3.57
CA GLU A 57 10.45 1.98 2.63
C GLU A 57 9.81 1.85 1.22
N ASP A 58 8.67 1.18 1.11
CA ASP A 58 7.93 1.14 -0.15
C ASP A 58 7.10 2.43 -0.37
N PRO A 59 6.66 2.72 -1.60
CA PRO A 59 5.94 3.95 -1.90
C PRO A 59 4.66 4.16 -1.08
N PHE A 60 3.97 3.11 -0.63
CA PHE A 60 2.74 3.27 0.15
C PHE A 60 3.04 3.84 1.55
N HIS A 61 4.08 3.34 2.21
CA HIS A 61 4.47 3.82 3.54
C HIS A 61 5.18 5.18 3.47
N ILE A 62 6.02 5.40 2.46
CA ILE A 62 6.67 6.70 2.24
C ILE A 62 5.64 7.81 2.00
N LEU A 63 4.56 7.55 1.24
CA LEU A 63 3.43 8.47 1.14
C LEU A 63 2.87 8.82 2.52
N GLY A 64 2.59 7.80 3.35
CA GLY A 64 2.07 8.00 4.71
C GLY A 64 2.98 8.85 5.59
N GLN A 65 4.29 8.65 5.54
CA GLN A 65 5.27 9.51 6.24
C GLN A 65 5.21 10.96 5.74
N GLY A 66 5.12 11.16 4.43
CA GLY A 66 4.95 12.48 3.82
C GLY A 66 3.67 13.18 4.25
N VAL A 67 2.55 12.45 4.33
CA VAL A 67 1.26 12.95 4.83
C VAL A 67 1.37 13.38 6.29
N CYS A 68 2.02 12.58 7.14
CA CYS A 68 2.23 12.94 8.56
C CYS A 68 3.05 14.22 8.68
N ALA A 69 4.15 14.33 7.94
CA ALA A 69 4.98 15.53 7.91
C ALA A 69 4.22 16.76 7.39
N PHE A 70 3.42 16.59 6.35
CA PHE A 70 2.56 17.64 5.81
C PHE A 70 1.55 18.14 6.85
N LEU A 71 0.86 17.22 7.55
CA LEU A 71 -0.15 17.58 8.54
C LEU A 71 0.45 18.29 9.75
N GLU A 72 1.56 17.80 10.30
CA GLU A 72 2.25 18.48 11.40
C GLU A 72 2.75 19.87 10.98
N ALA A 73 3.26 20.00 9.75
CA ALA A 73 3.65 21.29 9.21
C ALA A 73 2.46 22.25 9.02
N ALA A 74 1.32 21.74 8.54
CA ALA A 74 0.10 22.52 8.33
C ALA A 74 -0.56 22.96 9.63
N LEU A 75 -0.40 22.18 10.71
CA LEU A 75 -0.87 22.50 12.06
C LEU A 75 0.08 23.42 12.83
N GLY A 76 1.17 23.88 12.22
CA GLY A 76 2.12 24.82 12.81
C GLY A 76 3.07 24.18 13.82
N MET A 77 3.30 22.86 13.74
CA MET A 77 4.07 22.13 14.75
C MET A 77 5.60 22.27 14.59
N GLU A 78 6.13 22.75 13.46
CA GLU A 78 7.55 23.15 13.34
C GLU A 78 7.92 23.84 12.00
N SER A 79 8.95 24.70 12.02
CA SER A 79 9.63 25.21 10.82
C SER A 79 10.67 24.19 10.33
N GLY A 80 10.30 23.36 9.36
CA GLY A 80 11.18 22.33 8.76
C GLY A 80 10.42 21.15 8.18
N LEU A 81 9.23 20.90 8.75
CA LEU A 81 8.37 19.78 8.36
C LEU A 81 7.80 19.92 6.93
N MET A 82 7.67 21.14 6.38
CA MET A 82 7.32 21.32 4.96
C MET A 82 8.44 20.87 4.02
N ALA A 83 9.73 20.94 4.42
CA ALA A 83 10.83 20.41 3.62
C ALA A 83 10.83 18.89 3.67
N GLU A 84 10.60 18.32 4.84
CA GLU A 84 10.50 16.89 5.02
C GLU A 84 9.30 16.29 4.29
N ALA A 85 8.13 16.92 4.36
CA ALA A 85 6.95 16.52 3.60
C ALA A 85 7.25 16.51 2.09
N SER A 86 7.85 17.58 1.55
CA SER A 86 8.24 17.62 0.13
C SER A 86 9.24 16.51 -0.23
N ARG A 87 10.23 16.24 0.62
CA ARG A 87 11.24 15.19 0.40
C ARG A 87 10.60 13.81 0.33
N MET A 88 9.75 13.48 1.30
CA MET A 88 9.09 12.18 1.39
C MET A 88 8.09 11.96 0.26
N LEU A 89 7.27 12.97 -0.04
CA LEU A 89 6.34 12.88 -1.16
C LEU A 89 7.07 12.73 -2.51
N ALA A 90 8.19 13.42 -2.72
CA ALA A 90 9.00 13.26 -3.94
C ALA A 90 9.62 11.85 -4.04
N LEU A 91 10.07 11.27 -2.94
CA LEU A 91 10.55 9.88 -2.90
C LEU A 91 9.44 8.89 -3.25
N SER A 92 8.24 9.10 -2.68
CA SER A 92 7.07 8.30 -3.02
C SER A 92 6.72 8.42 -4.50
N GLU A 93 6.74 9.64 -5.06
CA GLU A 93 6.46 9.88 -6.48
C GLU A 93 7.43 9.11 -7.38
N ALA A 94 8.73 9.21 -7.09
CA ALA A 94 9.77 8.52 -7.85
C ALA A 94 9.61 6.99 -7.77
N GLY A 95 9.31 6.47 -6.57
CA GLY A 95 9.04 5.05 -6.35
C GLY A 95 7.81 4.57 -7.12
N THR A 96 6.71 5.31 -7.08
CA THR A 96 5.48 4.98 -7.81
C THR A 96 5.70 5.01 -9.32
N ARG A 97 6.34 6.06 -9.85
CA ARG A 97 6.67 6.16 -11.29
C ARG A 97 7.55 5.01 -11.77
N LYS A 98 8.45 4.50 -10.92
CA LYS A 98 9.23 3.30 -11.22
C LYS A 98 8.35 2.06 -11.33
N GLN A 99 7.38 1.89 -10.43
CA GLN A 99 6.44 0.76 -10.44
C GLN A 99 5.49 0.81 -11.65
N MET A 100 5.02 2.00 -12.04
CA MET A 100 4.17 2.17 -13.24
C MET A 100 4.88 1.74 -14.53
N LYS A 101 6.21 1.85 -14.59
CA LYS A 101 7.03 1.43 -15.73
C LYS A 101 7.49 -0.03 -15.62
N ALA A 102 7.32 -0.67 -14.46
CA ALA A 102 7.77 -2.03 -14.24
C ALA A 102 6.89 -3.03 -15.02
N PRO A 103 7.45 -4.19 -15.41
CA PRO A 103 6.66 -5.25 -16.03
C PRO A 103 5.50 -5.68 -15.14
N LYS A 104 4.28 -5.68 -15.69
CA LYS A 104 3.07 -6.04 -14.95
C LYS A 104 3.03 -7.54 -14.66
N LYS A 105 2.97 -7.90 -13.38
CA LYS A 105 2.71 -9.28 -12.95
C LYS A 105 1.23 -9.59 -13.16
N LYS A 106 0.93 -10.80 -13.65
CA LYS A 106 -0.47 -11.25 -13.79
C LYS A 106 -1.00 -11.71 -12.44
N TYR A 107 -2.11 -11.14 -12.01
CA TYR A 107 -2.89 -11.57 -10.86
C TYR A 107 -4.38 -11.43 -11.16
N ASN A 108 -5.23 -12.14 -10.42
CA ASN A 108 -6.67 -12.11 -10.63
C ASN A 108 -7.28 -10.91 -9.90
N THR A 109 -7.92 -10.01 -10.64
CA THR A 109 -8.54 -8.80 -10.08
C THR A 109 -9.65 -8.31 -11.01
N ARG A 110 -10.66 -7.66 -10.42
CA ARG A 110 -11.70 -6.93 -11.16
C ARG A 110 -11.17 -5.61 -11.76
N PHE A 111 -10.10 -5.07 -11.20
CA PHE A 111 -9.54 -3.77 -11.57
C PHE A 111 -8.41 -3.91 -12.59
N PRO A 112 -8.13 -2.86 -13.40
CA PRO A 112 -6.96 -2.83 -14.25
C PRO A 112 -5.66 -3.05 -13.46
N GLN A 113 -4.72 -3.80 -14.04
CA GLN A 113 -3.43 -4.07 -13.41
C GLN A 113 -2.60 -2.79 -13.29
N GLY A 114 -2.10 -2.52 -12.08
CA GLY A 114 -1.32 -1.34 -11.76
C GLY A 114 -2.15 -0.10 -11.43
N LEU A 115 -3.47 -0.23 -11.31
CA LEU A 115 -4.36 0.86 -10.86
C LEU A 115 -3.91 1.45 -9.52
N GLU A 116 -3.38 0.62 -8.62
CA GLU A 116 -2.87 1.07 -7.32
C GLU A 116 -1.75 2.11 -7.46
N TRP A 117 -0.92 2.00 -8.50
CA TRP A 117 0.16 2.95 -8.74
C TRP A 117 -0.35 4.24 -9.39
N GLU A 118 -1.38 4.16 -10.23
CA GLU A 118 -2.03 5.35 -10.79
C GLU A 118 -2.70 6.19 -9.70
N ILE A 119 -3.43 5.53 -8.80
CA ILE A 119 -4.07 6.19 -7.64
C ILE A 119 -2.99 6.80 -6.73
N LEU A 120 -1.98 6.01 -6.35
CA LEU A 120 -0.93 6.47 -5.45
C LEU A 120 -0.16 7.67 -6.05
N ASN A 121 0.12 7.66 -7.35
CA ASN A 121 0.79 8.79 -8.01
C ASN A 121 -0.09 10.05 -8.02
N ALA A 122 -1.40 9.90 -8.24
CA ALA A 122 -2.33 11.02 -8.20
C ALA A 122 -2.35 11.67 -6.80
N ASP A 123 -2.44 10.87 -5.74
CA ASP A 123 -2.43 11.37 -4.35
C ASP A 123 -1.14 12.10 -4.02
N VAL A 124 0.01 11.53 -4.41
CA VAL A 124 1.32 12.18 -4.22
C VAL A 124 1.40 13.53 -4.93
N VAL A 125 0.95 13.62 -6.19
CA VAL A 125 0.98 14.87 -6.97
C VAL A 125 0.07 15.94 -6.35
N VAL A 126 -1.13 15.56 -5.89
CA VAL A 126 -2.05 16.48 -5.19
C VAL A 126 -1.40 16.98 -3.90
N LEU A 127 -0.85 16.10 -3.08
CA LEU A 127 -0.21 16.46 -1.82
C LEU A 127 1.06 17.31 -2.00
N LEU A 128 1.86 17.05 -3.04
CA LEU A 128 2.98 17.92 -3.41
C LEU A 128 2.47 19.33 -3.76
N GLY A 129 1.43 19.42 -4.59
CA GLY A 129 0.80 20.69 -4.95
C GLY A 129 0.33 21.47 -3.71
N MET A 130 -0.34 20.79 -2.77
CA MET A 130 -0.77 21.38 -1.50
C MET A 130 0.42 21.83 -0.63
N THR A 131 1.47 21.00 -0.53
CA THR A 131 2.70 21.32 0.22
C THR A 131 3.37 22.58 -0.33
N HIS A 132 3.46 22.71 -1.66
CA HIS A 132 4.00 23.90 -2.30
C HIS A 132 3.12 25.14 -2.06
N ALA A 133 1.80 25.01 -2.17
CA ALA A 133 0.87 26.11 -1.91
C ALA A 133 0.99 26.64 -0.47
N LEU A 134 1.04 25.75 0.52
CA LEU A 134 1.19 26.14 1.93
C LEU A 134 2.54 26.79 2.22
N ARG A 135 3.63 26.30 1.61
CA ARG A 135 4.95 26.93 1.74
C ARG A 135 4.93 28.38 1.23
N CYS A 136 4.27 28.66 0.10
CA CYS A 136 4.15 30.01 -0.43
C CYS A 136 3.40 30.95 0.52
N VAL A 137 2.32 30.50 1.17
CA VAL A 137 1.55 31.28 2.14
C VAL A 137 2.37 31.60 3.40
N ASN A 138 3.17 30.65 3.87
CA ASN A 138 3.99 30.86 5.07
C ASN A 138 5.26 31.69 4.82
N GLY A 139 5.75 31.75 3.58
CA GLY A 139 6.91 32.57 3.19
C GLY A 139 6.58 34.03 2.85
N THR A 140 5.30 34.43 2.90
CA THR A 140 4.84 35.81 2.63
C THR A 140 4.52 36.61 3.90
N ARG A 141 4.92 36.13 5.09
CA ARG A 141 4.90 36.89 6.34
C ARG A 141 6.30 37.20 6.81
#